data_AF-A0A918FV97-F1
#
_entry.id   AF-A0A918FV97-F1
#
_cell.length_a   1.000
_cell.length_b   1.000
_cell.length_c   1.000
_cell.angle_alpha   90.00
_cell.angle_beta   90.00
_cell.angle_gamma   90.00
#
_symmetry.space_group_name_H-M   'P 1'
#
loop_
_entity.id
_entity.type
_entity.pdbx_description
1 polymer ?
#
loop_
_entity_poly.entity_id
_entity_poly.type
_entity_poly.pdbx_seq_one_letter_code
_entity_poly.pdbx_strand_id
1 'polypeptide(L)'
;MTRPAEDSPPPSRPPVQTLDRGLRLLEVIALSDVPLTLAELSQQMGLHRSIVYRLLRTLQDHHLVAWRWADTAQYKLTQQGQHRAAGAIDLLVCATAVHHGHTVLHVDNDFVTVAGVLKEVQQRDVRA
;
A
#
# COMPACT_ATOMS: atom_id res chain seq x y z
N MET A 1 -27.32 -43.41 -17.13
CA MET A 1 -26.25 -42.86 -16.27
C MET A 1 -25.58 -41.75 -17.06
N THR A 2 -25.90 -40.48 -16.76
CA THR A 2 -25.27 -39.32 -17.40
C THR A 2 -24.81 -38.40 -16.28
N ARG A 3 -23.49 -38.22 -16.15
CA ARG A 3 -22.88 -37.36 -15.12
C ARG A 3 -23.29 -35.90 -15.40
N PRO A 4 -23.70 -35.10 -14.40
CA PRO A 4 -23.86 -33.66 -14.61
C PRO A 4 -22.49 -33.05 -14.90
N ALA A 5 -22.47 -32.12 -15.86
CA ALA A 5 -21.29 -31.36 -16.25
C ALA A 5 -20.68 -30.63 -15.05
N GLU A 6 -19.36 -30.74 -14.92
CA GLU A 6 -18.56 -30.04 -13.91
C GLU A 6 -18.72 -28.52 -14.07
N ASP A 7 -18.99 -27.90 -12.93
CA ASP A 7 -19.09 -26.47 -12.69
C ASP A 7 -17.71 -25.83 -12.89
N SER A 8 -17.42 -25.39 -14.12
CA SER A 8 -16.19 -24.63 -14.39
C SER A 8 -16.31 -23.25 -13.75
N PRO A 9 -15.34 -22.81 -12.94
CA PRO A 9 -15.40 -21.50 -12.31
C PRO A 9 -15.51 -20.41 -13.40
N PRO A 10 -16.35 -19.39 -13.21
CA PRO A 10 -16.54 -18.35 -14.20
C PRO A 10 -15.20 -17.65 -14.51
N PRO A 11 -14.98 -17.22 -15.77
CA PRO A 11 -13.75 -16.53 -16.15
C PRO A 11 -13.55 -15.30 -15.25
N SER A 12 -12.39 -15.22 -14.61
CA SER A 12 -11.99 -14.09 -13.76
C SER A 12 -12.02 -12.80 -14.57
N ARG A 13 -12.83 -11.84 -14.12
CA ARG A 13 -13.04 -10.55 -14.77
C ARG A 13 -11.69 -9.86 -15.03
N PRO A 14 -11.42 -9.36 -16.26
CA PRO A 14 -10.15 -8.70 -16.53
C PRO A 14 -9.98 -7.50 -15.58
N PRO A 15 -8.79 -7.35 -14.95
CA PRO A 15 -8.58 -6.31 -13.96
C PRO A 15 -8.78 -4.92 -14.57
N VAL A 16 -9.28 -3.99 -13.74
CA VAL A 16 -9.47 -2.60 -14.15
C VAL A 16 -8.09 -1.98 -14.41
N GLN A 17 -7.73 -1.83 -15.67
CA GLN A 17 -6.38 -1.47 -16.11
C GLN A 17 -5.84 -0.17 -15.48
N THR A 18 -6.70 0.82 -15.26
CA THR A 18 -6.28 2.09 -14.63
C THR A 18 -5.92 1.90 -13.15
N LEU A 19 -6.68 1.07 -12.43
CA LEU A 19 -6.40 0.74 -11.03
C LEU A 19 -5.11 -0.06 -10.92
N ASP A 20 -4.95 -1.07 -11.78
CA ASP A 20 -3.72 -1.88 -11.87
C ASP A 20 -2.48 -0.99 -12.08
N ARG A 21 -2.54 -0.03 -13.02
CA ARG A 21 -1.46 0.94 -13.23
C ARG A 21 -1.21 1.83 -12.03
N GLY A 22 -2.26 2.23 -11.32
CA GLY A 22 -2.15 3.03 -10.08
C GLY A 22 -1.41 2.24 -8.98
N LEU A 23 -1.78 0.99 -8.77
CA LEU A 23 -1.15 0.11 -7.77
C LEU A 23 0.31 -0.19 -8.12
N ARG A 24 0.61 -0.53 -9.38
CA ARG A 24 2.00 -0.75 -9.84
C ARG A 24 2.87 0.50 -9.71
N LEU A 25 2.30 1.69 -9.94
CA LEU A 25 3.01 2.95 -9.72
C LEU A 25 3.37 3.15 -8.24
N LEU A 26 2.47 2.77 -7.34
CA LEU A 26 2.74 2.80 -5.90
C LEU A 26 3.85 1.80 -5.52
N GLU A 27 3.82 0.58 -6.05
CA GLU A 27 4.86 -0.43 -5.82
C GLU A 27 6.24 0.07 -6.27
N VAL A 28 6.33 0.68 -7.46
CA VAL A 28 7.58 1.23 -7.99
C VAL A 28 8.14 2.33 -7.09
N ILE A 29 7.29 3.20 -6.55
CA ILE A 29 7.69 4.26 -5.62
C ILE A 29 8.13 3.67 -4.28
N ALA A 30 7.40 2.67 -3.77
CA ALA A 30 7.63 2.04 -2.48
C ALA A 30 8.91 1.19 -2.41
N LEU A 31 9.26 0.56 -3.52
CA LEU A 31 10.42 -0.35 -3.62
C LEU A 31 11.71 0.39 -4.01
N SER A 32 11.65 1.70 -4.22
CA SER A 32 12.82 2.49 -4.61
C SER A 32 13.55 3.03 -3.38
N ASP A 33 14.81 2.63 -3.19
CA ASP A 33 15.69 3.13 -2.13
C ASP A 33 16.13 4.59 -2.35
N VAL A 34 15.75 5.19 -3.49
CA VAL A 34 16.06 6.58 -3.86
C VAL A 34 14.81 7.31 -4.39
N PRO A 35 14.70 8.64 -4.20
CA PRO A 35 13.62 9.41 -4.81
C PRO A 35 13.61 9.32 -6.33
N LEU A 36 12.44 9.02 -6.92
CA LEU A 36 12.27 8.92 -8.37
C LEU A 36 11.65 10.20 -8.96
N THR A 37 12.20 10.66 -10.07
CA THR A 37 11.62 11.72 -10.90
C THR A 37 10.45 11.18 -11.74
N LEU A 38 9.60 12.09 -12.23
CA LEU A 38 8.54 11.73 -13.18
C LEU A 38 9.08 11.05 -14.47
N ALA A 39 10.34 11.32 -14.83
CA ALA A 39 11.01 10.67 -15.97
C ALA A 39 11.26 9.19 -15.68
N GLU A 40 11.86 8.90 -14.53
CA GLU A 40 12.23 7.55 -14.12
C GLU A 40 10.98 6.70 -13.87
N LEU A 41 9.95 7.27 -13.24
CA LEU A 41 8.65 6.60 -13.08
C LEU A 41 7.99 6.28 -14.42
N SER A 42 8.05 7.19 -15.39
CA SER A 42 7.54 6.96 -16.74
C SER A 42 8.26 5.79 -17.43
N GLN A 43 9.59 5.74 -17.31
CA GLN A 43 10.41 4.68 -17.87
C GLN A 43 10.13 3.32 -17.20
N GLN A 44 10.10 3.27 -15.87
CA GLN A 44 9.87 2.03 -15.11
C GLN A 44 8.44 1.50 -15.29
N MET A 45 7.44 2.39 -15.42
CA MET A 45 6.06 2.00 -15.67
C MET A 45 5.78 1.60 -17.12
N GLY A 46 6.67 1.93 -18.07
CA GLY A 46 6.38 1.79 -19.50
C GLY A 46 5.20 2.64 -19.96
N LEU A 47 4.94 3.76 -19.28
CA LEU A 47 3.80 4.64 -19.53
C LEU A 47 4.28 6.04 -19.90
N HIS A 48 3.52 6.75 -20.74
CA HIS A 48 3.82 8.14 -21.05
C HIS A 48 3.75 9.03 -19.80
N ARG A 49 4.62 10.04 -19.71
CA ARG A 49 4.72 10.95 -18.55
C ARG A 49 3.39 11.58 -18.14
N SER A 50 2.53 11.91 -19.11
CA SER A 50 1.19 12.46 -18.84
C SER A 50 0.24 11.46 -18.17
N ILE A 51 0.39 10.15 -18.43
CA ILE A 51 -0.38 9.10 -17.75
C ILE A 51 0.12 8.96 -16.32
N VAL A 52 1.44 8.85 -16.12
CA VAL A 52 2.04 8.76 -14.79
C VAL A 52 1.68 9.96 -13.93
N TYR A 53 1.76 11.17 -14.49
CA TYR A 53 1.38 12.40 -13.79
C TYR A 53 -0.09 12.41 -13.34
N ARG A 54 -1.01 11.94 -14.19
CA ARG A 54 -2.44 11.85 -13.83
C ARG A 54 -2.67 10.82 -12.74
N LEU A 55 -2.03 9.65 -12.83
CA LEU A 55 -2.10 8.63 -11.78
C LEU A 55 -1.54 9.18 -10.47
N LEU A 56 -0.36 9.81 -10.48
CA LEU A 56 0.22 10.47 -9.30
C LEU A 56 -0.73 11.50 -8.71
N ARG A 57 -1.30 12.38 -9.55
CA ARG A 57 -2.24 13.41 -9.09
C ARG A 57 -3.47 12.78 -8.45
N THR A 58 -4.10 11.80 -9.09
CA THR A 58 -5.24 11.08 -8.50
C THR A 58 -4.86 10.41 -7.18
N LEU A 59 -3.71 9.74 -7.11
CA LEU A 59 -3.23 9.10 -5.89
C LEU A 59 -2.93 10.14 -4.79
N GLN A 60 -2.38 11.31 -5.15
CA GLN A 60 -2.16 12.44 -4.24
C GLN A 60 -3.47 13.03 -3.73
N ASP A 61 -4.44 13.24 -4.62
CA ASP A 61 -5.78 13.75 -4.30
C ASP A 61 -6.51 12.79 -3.34
N HIS A 62 -6.19 11.49 -3.39
CA HIS A 62 -6.67 10.46 -2.47
C HIS A 62 -5.72 10.18 -1.29
N HIS A 63 -4.66 10.97 -1.09
CA HIS A 63 -3.66 10.81 -0.01
C HIS A 63 -2.91 9.47 -0.01
N LEU A 64 -2.90 8.76 -1.14
CA LEU A 64 -2.25 7.47 -1.33
C LEU A 64 -0.73 7.58 -1.58
N VAL A 65 -0.16 8.78 -1.48
CA VAL A 65 1.30 9.04 -1.47
C VAL A 65 1.88 8.97 -0.06
N ALA A 66 1.13 8.34 0.86
CA ALA A 66 1.56 8.02 2.22
C ALA A 66 2.81 7.11 2.29
N TRP A 67 3.33 6.67 1.15
CA TRP A 67 4.57 5.91 1.00
C TRP A 67 5.81 6.58 1.60
N ARG A 68 5.91 7.91 1.61
CA ARG A 68 7.03 8.54 2.34
C ARG A 68 6.97 8.27 3.83
N TRP A 69 5.75 8.24 4.39
CA TRP A 69 5.54 7.85 5.77
C TRP A 69 5.82 6.36 5.94
N ALA A 70 5.34 5.51 5.02
CA ALA A 70 5.58 4.06 5.07
C ALA A 70 7.08 3.69 4.95
N ASP A 71 7.83 4.41 4.11
CA ASP A 71 9.28 4.26 3.99
C ASP A 71 9.99 4.65 5.30
N THR A 72 9.63 5.81 5.86
CA THR A 72 10.14 6.26 7.16
C THR A 72 9.78 5.27 8.28
N ALA A 73 8.57 4.71 8.23
CA ALA A 73 8.07 3.71 9.14
C ALA A 73 8.89 2.42 9.04
N GLN A 74 9.07 1.90 7.83
CA GLN A 74 9.84 0.69 7.55
C GLN A 74 11.31 0.84 7.93
N TYR A 75 11.90 2.01 7.66
CA TYR A 75 13.26 2.33 8.10
C TYR A 75 13.38 2.28 9.62
N LYS A 76 12.47 2.93 10.36
CA LYS A 76 12.47 2.92 11.83
C LYS A 76 12.23 1.53 12.41
N LEU A 77 11.32 0.74 11.82
CA LEU A 77 11.08 -0.65 12.20
C LEU A 77 12.33 -1.50 11.99
N THR A 78 13.04 -1.30 10.88
CA THR A 78 14.31 -1.99 10.59
C THR A 78 15.38 -1.66 11.63
N GLN A 79 15.52 -0.39 12.02
CA GLN A 79 16.46 0.02 13.08
C GLN A 79 16.19 -0.64 14.43
N GLN A 80 14.97 -1.10 14.68
CA GLN A 80 14.59 -1.81 15.90
C GLN A 80 14.46 -3.33 15.70
N GLY A 81 14.86 -3.86 14.55
CA GLY A 81 14.76 -5.29 14.22
C GLY A 81 13.35 -5.79 13.90
N GLN A 82 12.35 -4.89 13.81
CA GLN A 82 10.92 -5.20 13.61
C GLN A 82 10.48 -5.15 12.14
N HIS A 83 11.42 -5.25 11.19
CA HIS A 83 11.17 -5.13 9.73
C HIS A 83 10.14 -6.11 9.14
N ARG A 84 9.77 -7.17 9.86
CA ARG A 84 8.77 -8.18 9.43
C ARG A 84 7.40 -8.01 10.08
N ALA A 85 7.24 -7.03 10.95
CA ALA A 85 6.06 -6.87 11.77
C ALA A 85 4.94 -6.07 11.10
N ALA A 86 5.11 -5.63 9.85
CA ALA A 86 4.05 -4.98 9.09
C ALA A 86 4.33 -5.10 7.60
N GLY A 87 3.33 -5.51 6.84
CA GLY A 87 3.38 -5.47 5.38
C GLY A 87 3.18 -4.06 4.85
N ALA A 88 3.45 -3.86 3.56
CA ALA A 88 3.21 -2.59 2.89
C ALA A 88 1.77 -2.09 3.06
N ILE A 89 0.79 -3.00 3.08
CA ILE A 89 -0.62 -2.67 3.28
C ILE A 89 -0.87 -2.14 4.70
N ASP A 90 -0.30 -2.78 5.72
CA ASP A 90 -0.48 -2.37 7.12
C ASP A 90 0.13 -1.00 7.39
N LEU A 91 1.30 -0.74 6.78
CA LEU A 91 1.93 0.57 6.83
C LEU A 91 1.11 1.64 6.12
N LEU A 92 0.49 1.34 4.97
CA LEU A 92 -0.42 2.27 4.30
C LEU A 92 -1.67 2.54 5.13
N VAL A 93 -2.26 1.51 5.74
CA VAL A 93 -3.42 1.66 6.65
C VAL A 93 -3.06 2.57 7.81
N CYS A 94 -1.89 2.35 8.44
CA CYS A 94 -1.38 3.24 9.49
C CYS A 94 -1.15 4.66 8.97
N ALA A 95 -0.53 4.81 7.80
CA ALA A 95 -0.22 6.11 7.23
C ALA A 95 -1.48 6.92 6.93
N THR A 96 -2.51 6.28 6.36
CA THR A 96 -3.82 6.89 6.13
C THR A 96 -4.51 7.25 7.44
N ALA A 97 -4.46 6.36 8.44
CA ALA A 97 -5.04 6.64 9.75
C ALA A 97 -4.36 7.83 10.44
N VAL A 98 -3.03 7.88 10.43
CA VAL A 98 -2.23 9.01 10.94
C VAL A 98 -2.58 10.30 10.18
N HIS A 99 -2.66 10.25 8.85
CA HIS A 99 -2.95 11.41 8.03
C HIS A 99 -4.32 12.04 8.32
N HIS A 100 -5.32 11.20 8.63
CA HIS A 100 -6.69 11.64 8.90
C HIS A 100 -7.02 11.72 10.40
N GLY A 101 -6.07 11.46 11.30
CA GLY A 101 -6.29 11.46 12.74
C GLY A 101 -7.26 10.37 13.21
N HIS A 102 -7.27 9.22 12.54
CA HIS A 102 -8.09 8.07 12.87
C HIS A 102 -7.33 7.02 13.70
N THR A 103 -8.08 6.21 14.43
CA THR A 103 -7.56 5.04 15.14
C THR A 103 -7.70 3.80 14.26
N VAL A 104 -6.62 3.05 14.09
CA VAL A 104 -6.67 1.75 13.40
C VAL A 104 -7.32 0.72 14.33
N LEU A 105 -8.49 0.23 13.94
CA LEU A 105 -9.12 -0.91 14.61
C LEU A 105 -8.58 -2.19 13.99
N HIS A 106 -8.00 -3.06 14.81
CA HIS A 106 -7.40 -4.28 14.31
C HIS A 106 -7.54 -5.44 15.31
N VAL A 107 -7.09 -6.59 14.85
CA VAL A 107 -6.94 -7.81 15.66
C VAL A 107 -5.50 -8.33 15.61
N ASP A 108 -4.69 -7.78 14.70
CA ASP A 108 -3.33 -8.25 14.40
C ASP A 108 -2.28 -7.57 15.30
N ASN A 109 -1.24 -8.29 15.71
CA ASN A 109 -0.20 -7.75 16.57
C ASN A 109 0.77 -6.81 15.82
N ASP A 110 0.70 -6.83 14.49
CA ASP A 110 1.49 -5.99 13.60
C ASP A 110 1.26 -4.50 13.89
N PHE A 111 0.00 -4.07 14.02
CA PHE A 111 -0.35 -2.68 14.36
C PHE A 111 0.11 -2.26 15.76
N VAL A 112 0.13 -3.19 16.72
CA VAL A 112 0.68 -2.95 18.06
C VAL A 112 2.19 -2.69 17.96
N THR A 113 2.88 -3.48 17.16
CA THR A 113 4.33 -3.35 16.94
C THR A 113 4.66 -2.04 16.23
N VAL A 114 3.90 -1.68 15.19
CA VAL A 114 4.03 -0.41 14.47
C VAL A 114 3.81 0.78 15.41
N ALA A 115 2.74 0.78 16.22
CA ALA A 115 2.50 1.84 17.22
C ALA A 115 3.56 1.88 18.34
N GLY A 116 4.18 0.74 18.63
CA GLY A 116 5.34 0.63 19.50
C GLY A 116 6.52 1.46 19.02
N VAL A 117 6.77 1.50 17.71
CA VAL A 117 7.88 2.23 17.08
C VAL A 117 7.49 3.65 16.65
N LEU A 118 6.29 3.82 16.09
CA LEU A 118 5.76 5.07 15.55
C LEU A 118 4.64 5.59 16.44
N LYS A 119 4.99 6.48 17.36
CA LYS A 119 4.07 6.95 18.42
C LYS A 119 2.87 7.75 17.90
N GLU A 120 2.94 8.26 16.67
CA GLU A 120 1.82 8.90 15.99
C GLU A 120 0.71 7.91 15.58
N VAL A 121 0.99 6.61 15.50
CA VAL A 121 -0.02 5.59 15.15
C VAL A 121 -0.89 5.30 16.38
N GLN A 122 -2.16 5.64 16.27
CA GLN A 122 -3.17 5.23 17.23
C GLN A 122 -3.82 3.93 16.76
N GLN A 123 -3.83 2.93 17.63
CA GLN A 123 -4.44 1.63 17.37
C GLN A 123 -5.33 1.19 18.52
N ARG A 124 -6.29 0.31 18.22
CA ARG A 124 -7.07 -0.39 19.23
C ARG A 124 -7.34 -1.83 18.79
N ASP A 125 -7.01 -2.77 19.66
CA ASP A 125 -7.44 -4.16 19.53
C ASP A 125 -8.95 -4.26 19.77
N VAL A 126 -9.67 -4.82 18.80
CA VAL A 126 -11.13 -4.99 18.86
C VAL A 126 -11.54 -6.05 19.88
N ARG A 127 -10.63 -6.91 20.33
CA ARG A 127 -10.86 -7.92 21.38
C ARG A 127 -10.69 -7.37 22.80
N ALA A 128 -10.10 -6.18 22.95
CA ALA A 128 -9.74 -5.57 24.24
C ALA A 128 -10.79 -4.58 24.77
#